data_AF-A0A239ITZ9-F1
#
_entry.id   AF-A0A239ITZ9-F1
#
_cell.length_a   1.000
_cell.length_b   1.000
_cell.length_c   1.000
_cell.angle_alpha   90.00
_cell.angle_beta   90.00
_cell.angle_gamma   90.00
#
_symmetry.space_group_name_H-M   'P 1'
#
loop_
_entity.id
_entity.type
_entity.pdbx_description
1 polymer ?
#
loop_
_entity_poly.entity_id
_entity_poly.type
_entity_poly.pdbx_seq_one_letter_code
_entity_poly.pdbx_strand_id
1 'polypeptide(L)'
;MEFKEYLKSKKIDPEKFQQGESTQYAEFKKLFDQVHPESFTQQKLFLINKIRRAYKLENTEEAVKSTSKPAMRPKIKPLKPKTS
;
A
#
# COMPACT_ATOMS: atom_id res chain seq x y z
N MET A 1 17.88 12.60 -0.84
CA MET A 1 16.86 12.13 0.11
C MET A 1 16.93 10.62 0.13
N GLU A 2 17.08 10.03 1.31
CA GLU A 2 17.00 8.58 1.44
C GLU A 2 15.53 8.13 1.34
N PHE A 3 15.26 6.94 0.78
CA PHE A 3 13.89 6.43 0.64
C PHE A 3 13.14 6.39 1.99
N LYS A 4 13.85 6.11 3.10
CA LYS A 4 13.32 6.15 4.46
C LYS A 4 12.85 7.55 4.87
N GLU A 5 13.63 8.59 4.57
CA GLU A 5 13.24 9.98 4.85
C GLU A 5 12.04 10.40 4.02
N TYR A 6 11.99 9.97 2.76
CA TYR A 6 10.85 10.20 1.89
C TYR A 6 9.57 9.59 2.47
N LEU A 7 9.61 8.35 2.95
CA LEU A 7 8.46 7.70 3.59
C LEU A 7 7.99 8.45 4.84
N LYS A 8 8.94 8.86 5.70
CA LYS A 8 8.64 9.69 6.89
C LYS A 8 7.96 11.00 6.50
N SER A 9 8.43 11.67 5.44
CA SER A 9 7.81 12.90 4.92
C SER A 9 6.35 12.69 4.48
N LYS A 10 6.01 11.49 4.01
CA LYS A 10 4.64 11.10 3.60
C LYS A 10 3.81 10.51 4.74
N LYS A 11 4.29 10.58 5.99
CA LYS A 11 3.65 10.01 7.20
C LYS A 11 3.49 8.48 7.12
N ILE A 12 4.44 7.82 6.48
CA ILE A 12 4.51 6.36 6.35
C ILE A 12 5.63 5.85 7.24
N ASP A 13 5.35 4.76 7.96
CA ASP A 13 6.34 4.07 8.78
C ASP A 13 7.20 3.13 7.91
N PRO A 14 8.51 3.42 7.74
CA PRO A 14 9.39 2.59 6.93
C PRO A 14 9.59 1.19 7.52
N GLU A 15 9.55 1.02 8.84
CA GLU A 15 9.76 -0.27 9.50
C GLU A 15 8.54 -1.16 9.33
N LYS A 16 7.35 -0.63 9.59
CA LYS A 16 6.09 -1.37 9.36
C LYS A 16 5.90 -1.72 7.89
N PHE A 17 6.27 -0.82 6.96
CA PHE A 17 6.19 -1.11 5.54
C PHE A 17 7.17 -2.21 5.11
N GLN A 18 8.41 -2.19 5.61
CA GLN A 18 9.40 -3.23 5.32
C GLN A 18 9.00 -4.58 5.91
N GLN A 19 8.45 -4.63 7.13
CA GLN A 19 8.00 -5.86 7.78
C GLN A 19 6.75 -6.45 7.12
N GLY A 20 5.81 -5.61 6.69
CA GLY A 20 4.59 -6.08 6.02
C GLY A 20 4.83 -6.55 4.59
N GLU A 21 5.60 -5.78 3.81
CA GLU A 21 5.72 -5.93 2.36
C GLU A 21 7.18 -5.73 1.90
N SER A 22 8.10 -6.55 2.45
CA SER A 22 9.54 -6.44 2.18
C SER A 22 9.90 -6.46 0.69
N THR A 23 9.17 -7.22 -0.13
CA THR A 23 9.40 -7.31 -1.58
C THR A 23 9.07 -5.99 -2.27
N GLN A 24 7.89 -5.41 -1.99
CA GLN A 24 7.51 -4.09 -2.52
C GLN A 24 8.43 -2.99 -2.01
N TYR A 25 8.88 -3.06 -0.75
CA TYR A 25 9.84 -2.11 -0.19
C TYR A 25 11.13 -2.09 -1.02
N ALA A 26 11.69 -3.27 -1.33
CA ALA A 26 12.92 -3.38 -2.11
C ALA A 26 12.73 -2.88 -3.55
N GLU A 27 11.61 -3.22 -4.19
CA GLU A 27 11.27 -2.71 -5.53
C GLU A 27 11.11 -1.19 -5.54
N PHE A 28 10.39 -0.64 -4.56
CA PHE A 28 10.14 0.78 -4.46
C PHE A 28 11.42 1.54 -4.17
N LYS A 29 12.30 0.99 -3.31
CA LYS A 29 13.62 1.56 -3.07
C LYS A 29 14.43 1.60 -4.37
N LYS A 30 14.50 0.51 -5.13
CA LYS A 30 15.22 0.47 -6.42
C LYS A 30 14.64 1.46 -7.42
N LEU A 31 13.31 1.58 -7.51
CA LEU A 31 12.67 2.55 -8.40
C LEU A 31 12.96 3.99 -7.94
N PHE A 32 12.88 4.26 -6.65
CA PHE A 32 13.16 5.57 -6.07
C PHE A 32 14.62 5.99 -6.28
N ASP A 33 15.55 5.03 -6.28
CA ASP A 33 16.96 5.28 -6.59
C ASP A 33 17.17 5.62 -8.09
N GLN A 34 16.22 5.26 -8.98
CA GLN A 34 16.28 5.52 -10.43
C GLN A 34 15.57 6.80 -10.87
N VAL A 35 14.59 7.28 -10.12
CA VAL A 35 13.76 8.45 -10.49
C VAL A 35 13.69 9.49 -9.38
N HIS A 36 13.44 10.74 -9.77
CA HIS A 36 13.28 11.82 -8.78
C HIS A 36 12.08 11.54 -7.83
N PRO A 37 12.15 11.93 -6.53
CA PRO A 37 11.10 11.67 -5.55
C PRO A 37 9.70 12.12 -5.99
N GLU A 38 9.61 13.24 -6.71
CA GLU A 38 8.34 13.77 -7.21
C GLU A 38 7.76 12.86 -8.31
N SER A 39 8.57 12.47 -9.30
CA SER A 39 8.17 11.55 -10.36
C SER A 39 7.77 10.19 -9.81
N PHE A 40 8.51 9.67 -8.82
CA PHE A 40 8.14 8.45 -8.11
C PHE A 40 6.77 8.58 -7.43
N THR A 41 6.54 9.71 -6.75
CA THR A 41 5.28 9.99 -6.07
C THR A 41 4.11 9.97 -7.04
N GLN A 42 4.26 10.60 -8.21
CA GLN A 42 3.20 10.65 -9.22
C GLN A 42 2.91 9.27 -9.81
N GLN A 43 3.94 8.51 -10.17
CA GLN A 43 3.79 7.17 -10.73
C GLN A 43 3.17 6.17 -9.74
N LYS A 44 3.50 6.30 -8.46
CA LYS A 44 3.08 5.36 -7.40
C LYS A 44 2.08 5.98 -6.43
N LEU A 45 1.43 7.08 -6.78
CA LEU A 45 0.55 7.86 -5.89
C LEU A 45 -0.52 6.99 -5.23
N PHE A 46 -1.20 6.15 -6.03
CA PHE A 46 -2.24 5.24 -5.54
C PHE A 46 -1.68 4.20 -4.56
N LEU A 47 -0.49 3.67 -4.82
CA LEU A 47 0.19 2.69 -3.98
C LEU A 47 0.66 3.34 -2.67
N ILE A 48 1.29 4.52 -2.76
CA ILE A 48 1.72 5.32 -1.61
C ILE A 48 0.51 5.67 -0.73
N ASN A 49 -0.62 6.05 -1.32
CA ASN A 49 -1.84 6.31 -0.56
C ASN A 49 -2.39 5.07 0.14
N LYS A 50 -2.31 3.89 -0.49
CA LYS A 50 -2.70 2.61 0.12
C LYS A 50 -1.76 2.24 1.28
N ILE A 51 -0.45 2.38 1.08
CA ILE A 51 0.59 2.16 2.08
C ILE A 51 0.40 3.12 3.25
N ARG A 52 0.11 4.41 2.98
CA ARG A 52 -0.18 5.41 4.03
C ARG A 52 -1.39 5.08 4.88
N ARG A 53 -2.42 4.44 4.30
CA ARG A 53 -3.59 3.98 5.07
C ARG A 53 -3.30 2.71 5.88
N ALA A 54 -2.40 1.86 5.40
CA ALA A 54 -2.05 0.59 6.04
C ALA A 54 -0.96 0.73 7.12
N TYR A 55 0.04 1.57 6.87
CA TYR A 55 1.26 1.75 7.67
C TYR A 55 1.45 3.23 8.02
N LYS A 56 0.37 3.84 8.52
CA LYS A 56 0.41 5.21 9.00
C LYS A 56 1.37 5.30 10.18
N LEU A 57 2.17 6.35 10.21
CA LEU A 57 3.05 6.69 11.34
C LEU A 57 2.17 7.19 12.52
N GLU A 58 1.37 6.30 13.09
CA GLU A 58 0.69 6.50 14.38
C GLU A 58 1.71 6.14 15.46
N ASN A 59 1.89 7.04 16.41
CA ASN A 59 2.91 7.00 17.46
C ASN A 59 2.58 5.98 18.56
N THR A 60 2.25 4.75 18.15
CA THR A 60 1.91 3.67 19.05
C THR A 60 2.45 2.36 18.48
N GLU A 61 3.45 1.88 19.18
CA GLU A 61 3.88 0.50 19.25
C GLU A 61 2.63 -0.37 19.45
N GLU A 62 2.38 -1.29 18.52
CA GLU A 62 1.75 -2.61 18.72
C GLU A 62 1.19 -3.19 17.40
N ALA A 63 1.31 -4.51 17.30
CA ALA A 63 0.52 -5.43 16.49
C ALA A 63 0.82 -5.55 14.97
N VAL A 64 1.80 -6.41 14.71
CA VAL A 64 1.70 -7.59 13.82
C VAL A 64 0.25 -8.02 13.51
N LYS A 65 -0.01 -8.35 12.23
CA LYS A 65 -1.13 -9.13 11.64
C LYS A 65 -2.20 -8.32 10.86
N SER A 66 -2.13 -8.40 9.53
CA SER A 66 -3.35 -8.62 8.72
C SER A 66 -3.01 -9.30 7.39
N THR A 67 -2.94 -10.62 7.49
CA THR A 67 -3.39 -11.54 6.46
C THR A 67 -4.70 -11.09 5.79
N SER A 68 -4.81 -11.37 4.49
CA SER A 68 -6.04 -11.51 3.69
C SER A 68 -6.93 -10.28 3.50
N LYS A 69 -7.03 -9.83 2.24
CA LYS A 69 -8.29 -9.28 1.75
C LYS A 69 -9.19 -10.47 1.37
N PRO A 70 -10.34 -10.74 2.01
CA PRO A 70 -11.38 -11.45 1.32
C PRO A 70 -11.92 -10.49 0.25
N ALA A 71 -11.73 -10.83 -1.01
CA ALA A 71 -12.46 -10.20 -2.08
C ALA A 71 -13.95 -10.53 -1.87
N MET A 72 -14.69 -9.66 -1.18
CA MET A 72 -16.14 -9.62 -1.30
C MET A 72 -16.45 -9.16 -2.73
N ARG A 73 -16.47 -10.10 -3.66
CA ARG A 73 -17.17 -9.93 -4.93
C ARG A 73 -18.66 -9.90 -4.61
N PRO A 74 -19.43 -8.86 -4.99
CA PRO A 74 -20.88 -8.91 -4.86
C PRO A 74 -21.39 -10.07 -5.72
N LYS A 75 -22.09 -11.04 -5.09
CA LYS A 75 -22.83 -12.08 -5.81
C LYS A 75 -24.04 -11.42 -6.46
N ILE A 76 -23.91 -11.06 -7.74
CA ILE A 76 -25.06 -10.69 -8.56
C ILE A 76 -25.88 -11.97 -8.74
N LYS A 77 -27.08 -12.03 -8.14
CA LYS A 77 -28.01 -13.14 -8.39
C LYS A 77 -28.50 -13.01 -9.84
N PRO A 78 -28.40 -14.04 -10.70
CA PRO A 78 -29.02 -13.98 -12.02
C PRO A 78 -30.55 -13.97 -11.84
N LEU A 79 -31.20 -12.94 -12.38
CA LEU A 79 -32.65 -12.88 -12.48
C LEU A 79 -33.07 -13.95 -13.50
N LYS A 80 -33.80 -14.98 -13.06
CA LYS A 80 -34.34 -16.00 -13.96
C LYS A 80 -35.36 -15.34 -14.90
N PRO A 81 -35.27 -15.50 -16.23
CA PRO A 81 -36.35 -15.09 -17.11
C PRO A 81 -37.55 -16.02 -16.90
N LYS A 82 -38.73 -15.45 -16.67
CA LYS A 82 -39.99 -16.19 -16.75
C LYS A 82 -40.25 -16.49 -18.22
N THR A 83 -40.12 -17.74 -18.62
CA THR A 83 -40.67 -18.25 -19.87
C THR A 83 -42.19 -18.36 -19.68
N SER A 84 -42.97 -17.72 -20.55
CA SER A 84 -44.40 -18.00 -20.74
C SER A 84 -44.59 -18.65 -22.10
#